data_AF-A0A1A6FKN4-F1
#
_entry.id   AF-A0A1A6FKN4-F1
#
_cell.length_a   1.000
_cell.length_b   1.000
_cell.length_c   1.000
_cell.angle_alpha   90.00
_cell.angle_beta   90.00
_cell.angle_gamma   90.00
#
_symmetry.space_group_name_H-M   'P 1'
#
loop_
_entity.id
_entity.type
_entity.pdbx_description
1 polymer ?
#
loop_
_entity_poly.entity_id
_entity_poly.type
_entity_poly.pdbx_seq_one_letter_code
_entity_poly.pdbx_strand_id
1 'polypeptide(L)'
;MAKVVTAQAKEAKRIHYIQEWMEHRGMRPADLVRELGVNKGTVSKWCKGDLPTEDNVRALAGLFEIEPVELFRHPLDDWMSRMFMNRSTEQLKTMVNILKAAFPEEAPSQPIQRGSSPAKGKSKRSQPSSA
;
A
#
# COMPACT_ATOMS: atom_id res chain seq x y z
N MET A 1 -1.11 39.04 -10.50
CA MET A 1 -1.70 37.68 -10.49
C MET A 1 -0.57 36.67 -10.26
N ALA A 2 -0.45 36.13 -9.05
CA ALA A 2 0.64 35.23 -8.67
C ALA A 2 0.27 33.76 -8.95
N LYS A 3 1.20 33.02 -9.56
CA LYS A 3 1.04 31.64 -10.02
C LYS A 3 1.04 30.67 -8.82
N VAL A 4 0.04 29.78 -8.78
CA VAL A 4 0.02 28.60 -7.91
C VAL A 4 1.06 27.61 -8.43
N VAL A 5 2.13 27.39 -7.66
CA VAL A 5 3.11 26.33 -7.94
C VAL A 5 2.66 25.11 -7.16
N THR A 6 2.00 24.18 -7.86
CA THR A 6 1.66 22.86 -7.32
C THR A 6 2.95 22.04 -7.23
N ALA A 7 3.50 21.89 -6.02
CA ALA A 7 4.58 20.96 -5.76
C ALA A 7 4.06 19.52 -5.93
N GLN A 8 4.58 18.80 -6.92
CA GLN A 8 4.38 17.36 -7.03
C GLN A 8 5.05 16.69 -5.82
N ALA A 9 4.24 16.12 -4.93
CA ALA A 9 4.73 15.36 -3.80
C ALA A 9 5.45 14.12 -4.32
N LYS A 10 6.78 14.11 -4.19
CA LYS A 10 7.60 12.90 -4.28
C LYS A 10 7.10 11.98 -3.17
N GLU A 11 6.31 10.95 -3.50
CA GLU A 11 5.82 9.98 -2.52
C GLU A 11 7.01 9.45 -1.74
N ALA A 12 7.13 9.87 -0.48
CA ALA A 12 8.10 9.34 0.43
C ALA A 12 7.84 7.84 0.49
N LYS A 13 8.85 7.05 0.09
CA LYS A 13 8.74 5.60 0.03
C LYS A 13 8.35 5.13 1.43
N ARG A 14 7.08 4.72 1.62
CA ARG A 14 6.56 4.23 2.89
C ARG A 14 7.41 3.03 3.30
N ILE A 15 8.04 3.12 4.47
CA ILE A 15 8.92 2.05 4.98
C ILE A 15 8.11 1.07 5.83
N HIS A 16 6.95 1.50 6.35
CA HIS A 16 6.07 0.71 7.23
C HIS A 16 4.67 0.55 6.63
N TYR A 17 3.89 -0.36 7.23
CA TYR A 17 2.54 -0.74 6.81
C TYR A 17 1.48 -0.44 7.87
N ILE A 18 1.63 0.65 8.64
CA ILE A 18 0.74 0.97 9.75
C ILE A 18 -0.72 1.10 9.29
N GLN A 19 -0.95 1.73 8.13
CA GLN A 19 -2.32 1.91 7.61
C GLN A 19 -2.95 0.56 7.26
N GLU A 20 -2.20 -0.30 6.60
CA GLU A 20 -2.63 -1.62 6.18
C GLU A 20 -2.90 -2.52 7.40
N TRP A 21 -2.05 -2.42 8.44
CA TRP A 21 -2.28 -3.10 9.72
C TRP A 21 -3.56 -2.62 10.42
N MET A 22 -3.83 -1.32 10.39
CA MET A 22 -5.09 -0.78 10.91
C MET A 22 -6.29 -1.30 10.14
N GLU A 23 -6.25 -1.28 8.81
CA GLU A 23 -7.33 -1.79 7.96
C GLU A 23 -7.55 -3.29 8.20
N HIS A 24 -6.47 -4.06 8.29
CA HIS A 24 -6.52 -5.50 8.58
C HIS A 24 -7.16 -5.80 9.94
N ARG A 25 -6.92 -4.96 10.95
CA ARG A 25 -7.50 -5.08 12.30
C ARG A 25 -8.84 -4.35 12.45
N GLY A 26 -9.37 -3.73 11.40
CA GLY A 26 -10.61 -2.95 11.46
C GLY A 26 -10.53 -1.70 12.35
N MET A 27 -9.33 -1.16 12.55
CA MET A 27 -9.07 -0.01 13.42
C MET A 27 -9.10 1.32 12.66
N ARG A 28 -9.54 2.37 13.34
CA ARG A 28 -9.53 3.75 12.82
C ARG A 28 -8.37 4.53 13.43
N PRO A 29 -7.91 5.63 12.81
CA PRO A 29 -6.86 6.48 13.38
C PRO A 29 -7.19 7.02 14.79
N ALA A 30 -8.47 7.21 15.09
CA ALA A 30 -8.93 7.62 16.40
C ALA A 30 -8.71 6.56 17.47
N ASP A 31 -8.72 5.28 17.10
CA ASP A 31 -8.44 4.18 18.02
C ASP A 31 -6.95 4.20 18.40
N LEU A 32 -6.04 4.41 17.46
CA LEU A 32 -4.60 4.56 17.77
C LEU A 32 -4.32 5.72 18.74
N VAL A 33 -5.01 6.86 18.55
CA VAL A 33 -4.91 8.01 19.48
C VAL A 33 -5.36 7.60 20.89
N ARG A 34 -6.47 6.85 21.00
CA ARG A 34 -7.03 6.41 22.28
C ARG A 34 -6.14 5.37 22.95
N GLU A 35 -5.73 4.33 22.24
CA GLU A 35 -5.00 3.19 22.81
C GLU A 35 -3.54 3.54 23.13
N LEU A 36 -2.89 4.36 22.30
CA LEU A 36 -1.47 4.72 22.49
C LEU A 36 -1.27 6.03 23.26
N GLY A 37 -2.33 6.79 23.50
CA GLY A 37 -2.23 8.10 24.16
C GLY A 37 -1.45 9.16 23.36
N VAL A 38 -1.26 8.95 22.05
CA VAL A 38 -0.53 9.87 21.18
C VAL A 38 -1.46 10.91 20.55
N ASN A 39 -0.91 12.06 20.16
CA ASN A 39 -1.74 13.09 19.53
C ASN A 39 -2.18 12.71 18.10
N LYS A 40 -3.30 13.29 17.64
CA LYS A 40 -3.86 13.07 16.29
C LYS A 40 -2.90 13.43 15.16
N GLY A 41 -2.07 14.45 15.35
CA GLY A 41 -1.09 14.90 14.35
C GLY A 41 -0.01 13.85 14.09
N THR A 42 0.45 13.18 15.15
CA THR A 42 1.42 12.09 15.12
C THR A 42 0.86 10.89 14.35
N VAL A 43 -0.36 10.44 14.67
CA VAL A 43 -1.01 9.34 13.92
C VAL A 43 -1.22 9.73 12.46
N SER A 44 -1.66 10.96 12.19
CA SER A 44 -1.83 11.42 10.80
C SER A 44 -0.53 11.44 10.02
N LYS A 45 0.60 11.74 10.65
CA LYS A 45 1.94 11.68 10.04
C LYS A 45 2.32 10.24 9.71
N TRP A 46 2.10 9.31 10.64
CA TRP A 46 2.34 7.89 10.41
C TRP A 46 1.52 7.37 9.24
N CYS A 47 0.21 7.64 9.17
CA CYS A 47 -0.62 7.22 8.03
C CYS A 47 -0.16 7.82 6.68
N LYS A 48 0.62 8.91 6.69
CA LYS A 48 1.21 9.51 5.49
C LYS A 48 2.58 8.93 5.12
N GLY A 49 3.14 8.06 5.96
CA GLY A 49 4.43 7.39 5.74
C GLY A 49 5.57 7.90 6.61
N ASP A 50 5.35 8.83 7.54
CA ASP A 50 6.41 9.24 8.49
C ASP A 50 6.78 8.06 9.39
N LEU A 51 8.08 7.89 9.62
CA LEU A 51 8.60 6.79 10.45
C LEU A 51 8.31 7.08 11.94
N PRO A 52 7.63 6.18 12.67
CA PRO A 52 7.52 6.28 14.12
C PRO A 52 8.89 6.14 14.81
N THR A 53 9.01 6.72 16.01
CA THR A 53 10.18 6.48 16.88
C THR A 53 10.18 5.02 17.37
N GLU A 54 11.33 4.53 17.82
CA GLU A 54 11.46 3.14 18.29
C GLU A 54 10.46 2.78 19.39
N ASP A 55 10.23 3.67 20.37
CA ASP A 55 9.24 3.44 21.43
C ASP A 55 7.81 3.33 20.87
N ASN A 56 7.47 4.16 19.88
CA ASN A 56 6.19 4.11 19.22
C ASN A 56 6.05 2.86 18.32
N VAL A 57 7.14 2.38 17.71
CA VAL A 57 7.14 1.10 16.98
C VAL A 57 6.78 -0.03 17.93
N ARG A 58 7.40 -0.10 19.12
CA ARG A 58 7.09 -1.14 20.11
C ARG A 58 5.64 -1.03 20.60
N ALA A 59 5.14 0.18 20.83
CA ALA A 59 3.75 0.39 21.24
C ALA A 59 2.74 -0.01 20.15
N LEU A 60 3.01 0.36 18.89
CA LEU A 60 2.20 -0.06 17.73
C LEU A 60 2.24 -1.57 17.53
N ALA A 61 3.41 -2.19 17.66
CA ALA A 61 3.58 -3.63 17.55
C ALA A 61 2.79 -4.37 18.63
N GLY A 62 2.86 -3.89 19.88
CA GLY A 62 2.05 -4.41 20.98
C GLY A 62 0.54 -4.27 20.72
N LEU A 63 0.10 -3.11 20.21
CA LEU A 63 -1.31 -2.87 19.88
C LEU A 63 -1.81 -3.79 18.74
N PHE A 64 -0.97 -4.04 17.74
CA PHE A 64 -1.30 -4.94 16.63
C PHE A 64 -1.02 -6.41 16.92
N GLU A 65 -0.49 -6.75 18.10
CA GLU A 65 -0.09 -8.11 18.50
C GLU A 65 0.88 -8.76 17.49
N ILE A 66 1.89 -7.99 17.09
CA ILE A 66 2.94 -8.39 16.16
C ILE A 66 4.32 -8.07 16.73
N GLU A 67 5.35 -8.64 16.12
CA GLU A 67 6.72 -8.25 16.42
C GLU A 67 7.06 -6.88 15.81
N PRO A 68 7.93 -6.05 16.42
CA PRO A 68 8.32 -4.73 15.89
C PRO A 68 8.79 -4.75 14.43
N VAL A 69 9.45 -5.83 14.01
CA VAL A 69 9.93 -6.01 12.62
C VAL A 69 8.79 -6.26 11.63
N GLU A 70 7.67 -6.83 12.08
CA GLU A 70 6.51 -7.14 11.24
C GLU A 70 5.73 -5.88 10.84
N LEU A 71 5.88 -4.78 11.58
CA LEU A 71 5.31 -3.47 11.22
C LEU A 71 5.81 -2.96 9.86
N PHE A 72 6.98 -3.43 9.44
CA PHE A 72 7.62 -3.10 8.16
C PHE A 72 7.32 -4.12 7.05
N ARG A 73 6.35 -5.01 7.29
CA ARG A 73 5.84 -5.99 6.31
C ARG A 73 4.34 -5.81 6.14
N HIS A 74 3.84 -6.16 4.95
CA HIS A 74 2.42 -6.09 4.68
C HIS A 74 1.69 -7.14 5.54
N PRO A 75 0.52 -6.85 6.13
CA PRO A 75 -0.21 -7.78 6.99
C PRO A 75 -0.60 -9.09 6.29
N LEU A 76 -0.79 -9.06 4.97
CA LEU A 76 -1.05 -10.28 4.19
C LEU A 76 0.20 -11.16 3.98
N ASP A 77 1.40 -10.70 4.31
CA ASP A 77 2.62 -11.52 4.26
C ASP A 77 2.91 -12.20 5.62
N ASP A 78 2.32 -11.68 6.68
CA ASP A 78 2.51 -12.16 8.05
C ASP A 78 1.96 -13.58 8.23
N TRP A 79 0.73 -13.84 7.78
CA TRP A 79 0.14 -15.18 7.90
C TRP A 79 0.97 -16.25 7.16
N MET A 80 1.57 -15.92 6.02
CA MET A 80 2.46 -16.81 5.28
C MET A 80 3.72 -17.11 6.10
N SER A 81 4.35 -16.08 6.66
CA SER A 81 5.53 -16.24 7.53
C SER A 81 5.23 -17.17 8.70
N ARG A 82 4.11 -16.96 9.40
CA ARG A 82 3.65 -17.81 10.51
C ARG A 82 3.32 -19.23 10.07
N MET A 83 2.72 -19.40 8.90
CA MET A 83 2.41 -20.71 8.33
C MET A 83 3.67 -21.54 8.06
N PHE A 84 4.77 -20.91 7.65
CA PHE A 84 6.02 -21.58 7.26
C PHE A 84 6.99 -21.82 8.42
N MET A 85 6.94 -21.05 9.50
CA MET A 85 7.92 -21.12 10.61
C MET A 85 8.08 -22.51 11.26
N ASN A 86 7.04 -23.33 11.31
CA ASN A 86 7.06 -24.65 11.95
C ASN A 86 6.90 -25.80 10.96
N ARG A 87 7.40 -25.64 9.73
CA ARG A 87 7.31 -26.65 8.66
C ARG A 87 8.69 -27.17 8.30
N SER A 88 8.79 -28.47 8.03
CA SER A 88 10.02 -29.05 7.53
C SER A 88 10.31 -28.60 6.09
N THR A 89 11.56 -28.71 5.67
CA THR A 89 11.97 -28.40 4.29
C THR A 89 11.19 -29.21 3.26
N GLU A 90 10.88 -30.48 3.54
CA GLU A 90 10.08 -31.33 2.66
C GLU A 90 8.62 -30.86 2.58
N GLN A 91 8.01 -30.47 3.70
CA GLN A 91 6.66 -29.90 3.71
C GLN A 91 6.60 -28.60 2.90
N LEU A 92 7.60 -27.74 3.06
CA LEU A 92 7.70 -26.49 2.29
C LEU A 92 7.79 -26.77 0.78
N LYS A 93 8.61 -27.74 0.36
CA LYS A 93 8.68 -28.15 -1.06
C LYS A 93 7.33 -28.65 -1.58
N THR A 94 6.62 -29.47 -0.80
CA THR A 94 5.28 -29.94 -1.17
C THR A 94 4.31 -28.78 -1.34
N MET A 95 4.30 -27.82 -0.42
CA MET A 95 3.43 -26.64 -0.49
C MET A 95 3.75 -25.79 -1.72
N VAL A 96 5.04 -25.56 -2.03
CA VAL A 96 5.47 -24.85 -3.24
C VAL A 96 4.99 -25.56 -4.50
N ASN A 97 5.08 -26.89 -4.56
CA ASN A 97 4.62 -27.65 -5.72
C ASN A 97 3.10 -27.55 -5.91
N ILE A 98 2.32 -27.59 -4.82
CA ILE A 98 0.87 -27.41 -4.85
C ILE A 98 0.53 -26.01 -5.37
N LEU A 99 1.19 -24.96 -4.85
CA LEU A 99 0.96 -23.58 -5.28
C LEU A 99 1.30 -23.38 -6.76
N LYS A 100 2.41 -23.95 -7.24
CA LYS A 100 2.79 -23.90 -8.67
C LYS A 100 1.79 -24.63 -9.57
N ALA A 101 1.21 -25.73 -9.09
CA ALA A 101 0.19 -26.46 -9.83
C ALA A 101 -1.16 -25.71 -9.87
N ALA A 102 -1.52 -25.03 -8.77
CA ALA A 102 -2.75 -24.24 -8.67
C ALA A 102 -2.68 -22.90 -9.41
N PHE A 103 -1.49 -22.29 -9.47
CA PHE A 103 -1.20 -21.03 -10.15
C PHE A 103 -0.04 -21.22 -11.14
N PRO A 104 -0.30 -21.86 -12.30
CA PRO A 104 0.73 -21.98 -13.32
C PRO A 104 1.20 -20.58 -13.75
N GLU A 105 2.51 -20.38 -13.85
CA GLU A 105 3.05 -19.12 -14.40
C GLU A 105 2.56 -18.99 -15.85
N GLU A 106 1.57 -18.12 -16.08
CA GLU A 106 1.21 -17.74 -17.44
C GLU A 106 2.45 -17.12 -18.09
N ALA A 107 2.80 -17.63 -19.27
CA ALA A 107 3.85 -17.06 -20.11
C ALA A 107 3.65 -15.54 -20.19
N PRO A 108 4.72 -14.72 -20.16
CA PRO A 108 4.63 -13.27 -20.03
C PRO A 108 3.62 -12.73 -21.05
N SER A 109 2.43 -12.42 -20.56
CA SER A 109 1.36 -11.84 -21.36
C SER A 109 1.90 -10.55 -21.95
N GLN A 110 1.85 -10.45 -23.27
CA GLN A 110 2.49 -9.40 -24.05
C GLN A 110 2.29 -8.01 -23.45
N PRO A 111 3.27 -7.10 -23.60
CA PRO A 111 3.20 -5.76 -23.04
C PRO A 111 1.87 -5.12 -23.41
N ILE A 112 1.12 -4.69 -22.40
CA ILE A 112 -0.12 -3.94 -22.52
C ILE A 112 0.19 -2.75 -23.45
N GLN A 113 -0.22 -2.85 -24.72
CA GLN A 113 -0.14 -1.75 -25.66
C GLN A 113 -1.07 -0.66 -25.10
N ARG A 114 -0.50 0.31 -24.39
CA ARG A 114 -1.21 1.53 -24.02
C ARG A 114 -1.65 2.16 -25.33
N GLY A 115 -2.94 2.01 -25.61
CA GLY A 115 -3.59 2.47 -26.83
C GLY A 115 -3.17 3.90 -27.15
N SER A 116 -2.60 4.06 -28.33
CA SER A 116 -2.38 5.34 -29.00
C SER A 116 -3.67 6.14 -28.94
N SER A 117 -3.66 7.20 -28.12
CA SER A 117 -4.77 8.14 -28.04
C SER A 117 -4.97 8.78 -29.42
N PRO A 118 -6.14 8.66 -30.06
CA PRO A 118 -6.37 9.32 -31.34
C PRO A 118 -6.45 10.84 -31.12
N ALA A 119 -5.61 11.56 -31.86
CA ALA A 119 -5.58 13.01 -31.89
C ALA A 119 -6.96 13.57 -32.24
N LYS A 120 -7.55 14.35 -31.33
CA LYS A 120 -8.78 15.11 -31.58
C LYS A 120 -8.55 16.08 -32.76
N GLY A 121 -9.23 15.80 -33.86
CA GLY A 121 -9.34 16.68 -35.01
C GLY A 121 -9.99 18.01 -34.67
N LYS A 122 -9.45 19.09 -35.26
CA LYS A 122 -9.96 20.45 -35.19
C LYS A 122 -11.36 20.52 -35.80
N SER A 123 -12.38 20.79 -34.98
CA SER A 123 -13.73 21.10 -35.46
C SER A 123 -13.77 22.56 -35.93
N LYS A 124 -13.97 22.75 -37.24
CA LYS A 124 -14.24 24.06 -37.87
C LYS A 124 -15.52 24.66 -37.28
N ARG A 125 -15.42 25.90 -36.79
CA ARG A 125 -16.56 26.72 -36.40
C ARG A 125 -17.06 27.46 -37.64
N SER A 126 -18.12 26.94 -38.24
CA SER A 126 -18.91 27.63 -39.27
C SER A 126 -19.63 28.81 -38.63
N GLN A 127 -19.48 30.00 -39.19
CA GLN A 127 -20.32 31.16 -38.85
C GLN A 127 -21.68 31.03 -39.55
N PRO A 128 -22.80 31.37 -38.89
CA PRO A 128 -24.06 31.57 -39.59
C PRO A 128 -24.11 32.98 -40.20
N SER A 129 -24.37 32.98 -41.51
CA SER A 129 -24.84 34.12 -42.29
C SER A 129 -26.29 34.44 -41.92
N SER A 130 -26.61 35.72 -41.68
CA SER A 130 -27.93 36.40 -41.78
C SER A 130 -27.79 37.76 -41.08
N ALA A 131 -28.34 38.87 -41.51
CA ALA A 131 -29.01 39.34 -42.72
C ALA A 131 -28.93 40.89 -42.64
#